data_AF-A0A9R0SIW3-F1
#
_entry.id   AF-A0A9R0SIW3-F1
#
_cell.length_a   1.000
_cell.length_b   1.000
_cell.length_c   1.000
_cell.angle_alpha   90.00
_cell.angle_beta   90.00
_cell.angle_gamma   90.00
#
_symmetry.space_group_name_H-M   'P 1'
#
loop_
_entity.id
_entity.type
_entity.pdbx_description
1 polymer ?
#
loop_
_entity_poly.entity_id
_entity_poly.type
_entity_poly.pdbx_seq_one_letter_code
_entity_poly.pdbx_strand_id
1 'polypeptide(L)'
;MVVTKFQEHIPVDEVFENLQCSHRGLTSKQVQQRLQIFGPNKLEEKEESRFLKFLGFMWNPLSWVMEEAAIMTIALANGGGKPPDWQDFLGIIFLLLINSSISFVEENNAGNAAAALMARLAPKAKVLHDGRWTEEEAAALVPGDIISIKLGDIIPADARLLYGDPLKIDQARPSALTGESLPATKGPGDGVYSGSTVKQGEIKAVVIATGVHTSFGKAALLVDSTNQVGHFQQASLTSLGYFHRSDTVIALTHRYIDLFIIIRLTQVLTAIGNFCICSILVGICIEIIVMYPIQHRAYRPGIDNLLVLLIGGIPIAMPTVLSVTMAIGSHRLSQQGAIIKRMTAIEDMAGMDVLCSAKTGTLTLNKLSVDKNLIEVHLNTQFLKKE
;
A
#
# COMPACT_ATOMS: atom_id res chain seq x y z
N MET A 1 15.42 21.95 14.83
CA MET A 1 14.15 22.62 14.48
C MET A 1 14.42 23.94 13.74
N VAL A 2 15.11 23.94 12.60
CA VAL A 2 15.22 25.10 11.67
C VAL A 2 15.71 24.56 10.32
N VAL A 3 14.84 24.17 9.39
CA VAL A 3 15.32 23.87 8.00
C VAL A 3 14.29 24.25 6.93
N THR A 4 12.99 24.14 7.19
CA THR A 4 12.06 23.97 6.07
C THR A 4 11.36 25.21 5.52
N LYS A 5 11.62 26.42 6.04
CA LYS A 5 10.92 27.64 5.55
C LYS A 5 11.79 28.65 4.81
N PHE A 6 13.11 28.46 4.78
CA PHE A 6 14.03 29.46 4.24
C PHE A 6 14.80 29.03 2.98
N GLN A 7 14.76 27.76 2.56
CA GLN A 7 15.69 27.28 1.53
C GLN A 7 15.20 27.37 0.09
N GLU A 8 13.95 27.73 -0.19
CA GLU A 8 13.45 27.80 -1.59
C GLU A 8 14.14 28.89 -2.44
N HIS A 9 14.69 29.95 -1.83
CA HIS A 9 15.24 31.11 -2.53
C HIS A 9 16.72 31.42 -2.24
N ILE A 10 17.39 30.58 -1.45
CA ILE A 10 18.79 30.75 -1.05
C ILE A 10 19.74 30.36 -2.19
N PRO A 11 20.83 31.06 -2.51
CA PRO A 11 21.78 30.62 -3.53
C PRO A 11 22.41 29.25 -3.18
N VAL A 12 22.79 28.46 -4.20
CA VAL A 12 23.31 27.10 -4.02
C VAL A 12 24.53 27.05 -3.07
N ASP A 13 25.36 28.09 -3.09
CA ASP A 13 26.57 28.18 -2.25
C ASP A 13 26.23 28.29 -0.75
N GLU A 14 25.20 29.06 -0.39
CA GLU A 14 24.71 29.14 0.98
C GLU A 14 24.06 27.81 1.44
N VAL A 15 23.54 27.00 0.52
CA VAL A 15 23.04 25.65 0.86
C VAL A 15 24.20 24.74 1.26
N PHE A 16 25.35 24.84 0.58
CA PHE A 16 26.56 24.08 0.94
C PHE A 16 27.11 24.49 2.31
N GLU A 17 27.13 25.79 2.62
CA GLU A 17 27.56 26.29 3.94
C GLU A 17 26.62 25.83 5.07
N ASN A 18 25.30 25.98 4.87
CA ASN A 18 24.30 25.61 5.87
C ASN A 18 24.26 24.10 6.14
N LEU A 19 24.44 23.28 5.10
CA LEU A 19 24.45 21.82 5.21
C LEU A 19 25.85 21.25 5.51
N GLN A 20 26.87 22.11 5.66
CA GLN A 20 28.27 21.73 5.87
C GLN A 20 28.74 20.62 4.91
N CYS A 21 28.34 20.71 3.64
CA CYS A 21 28.68 19.72 2.62
C CYS A 21 29.68 20.30 1.61
N SER A 22 30.43 19.41 0.97
CA SER A 22 31.43 19.78 -0.04
C SER A 22 30.99 19.32 -1.42
N HIS A 23 31.48 19.94 -2.49
CA HIS A 23 31.22 19.48 -3.87
C HIS A 23 31.72 18.05 -4.16
N ARG A 24 32.54 17.47 -3.29
CA ARG A 24 33.01 16.08 -3.37
C ARG A 24 32.08 15.06 -2.68
N GLY A 25 30.95 15.52 -2.15
CA GLY A 25 30.02 14.69 -1.39
C GLY A 25 30.36 14.63 0.10
N LEU A 26 29.61 13.81 0.83
CA LEU A 26 29.82 13.53 2.25
C LEU A 26 30.75 12.33 2.44
N THR A 27 31.40 12.26 3.60
CA THR A 27 32.17 11.07 4.00
C THR A 27 31.28 10.04 4.66
N SER A 28 31.62 8.75 4.54
CA SER A 28 30.82 7.66 5.15
C SER A 28 30.55 7.85 6.65
N LYS A 29 31.49 8.45 7.40
CA LYS A 29 31.33 8.77 8.83
C LYS A 29 30.27 9.86 9.07
N GLN A 30 30.26 10.91 8.24
CA GLN A 30 29.29 12.00 8.34
C GLN A 30 27.88 11.50 7.98
N VAL A 31 27.77 10.64 6.98
CA VAL A 31 26.51 10.01 6.59
C VAL A 31 25.93 9.22 7.77
N GLN A 32 26.74 8.36 8.41
CA GLN A 32 26.29 7.55 9.53
C GLN A 32 25.87 8.41 10.75
N GLN A 33 26.60 9.49 11.05
CA GLN A 33 26.22 10.43 12.10
C GLN A 33 24.89 11.15 11.78
N ARG A 34 24.69 11.60 10.54
CA ARG A 34 23.45 12.26 10.12
C ARG A 34 22.28 11.28 10.12
N LEU A 35 22.50 10.03 9.74
CA LEU A 35 21.47 8.99 9.78
C LEU A 35 20.99 8.72 11.22
N GLN A 36 21.89 8.80 12.22
CA GLN A 36 21.51 8.68 13.63
C GLN A 36 20.71 9.89 14.14
N ILE A 37 20.98 11.10 13.62
CA ILE A 37 20.34 12.34 14.08
C ILE A 37 18.99 12.57 13.38
N PHE A 38 18.94 12.40 12.07
CA PHE A 38 17.78 12.69 11.23
C PHE A 38 16.89 11.47 10.98
N GLY A 39 17.39 10.27 11.24
CA GLY A 39 16.70 9.02 10.91
C GLY A 39 16.76 8.68 9.40
N PRO A 40 16.26 7.49 9.02
CA PRO A 40 16.21 7.07 7.63
C PRO A 40 15.23 7.92 6.82
N ASN A 41 15.49 8.06 5.51
CA ASN A 41 14.58 8.66 4.53
C ASN A 41 13.41 7.72 4.19
N LYS A 42 12.62 7.39 5.21
CA LYS A 42 11.37 6.63 5.12
C LYS A 42 10.32 7.37 5.93
N LEU A 43 9.05 7.29 5.50
CA LEU A 43 7.95 7.73 6.36
C LEU A 43 7.88 6.77 7.55
N GLU A 44 7.71 7.29 8.76
CA GLU A 44 7.54 6.46 9.96
C GLU A 44 6.34 5.54 9.74
N GLU A 45 6.60 4.23 9.65
CA GLU A 45 5.56 3.23 9.73
C GLU A 45 5.15 3.14 11.19
N LYS A 46 3.86 3.35 11.48
CA LYS A 46 3.32 3.11 12.83
C LYS A 46 3.54 1.63 13.15
N GLU A 47 4.45 1.35 14.08
CA GLU A 47 4.64 0.01 14.62
C GLU A 47 3.42 -0.35 15.47
N GLU A 48 2.43 -1.00 14.88
CA GLU A 48 1.41 -1.67 15.67
C GLU A 48 2.05 -2.83 16.42
N SER A 49 1.86 -2.86 17.74
CA SER A 49 2.40 -3.95 18.54
C SER A 49 1.79 -5.28 18.08
N ARG A 50 2.63 -6.31 17.93
CA ARG A 50 2.21 -7.65 17.49
C ARG A 50 1.07 -8.21 18.34
N PHE A 51 1.04 -7.87 19.62
CA PHE A 51 -0.01 -8.30 20.55
C PHE A 51 -1.34 -7.56 20.33
N LEU A 52 -1.32 -6.25 20.06
CA LEU A 52 -2.54 -5.53 19.67
C LEU A 52 -3.09 -6.04 18.34
N LYS A 53 -2.23 -6.37 17.38
CA LYS A 53 -2.65 -6.96 16.11
C LYS A 53 -3.29 -8.34 16.34
N PHE A 54 -2.73 -9.17 17.24
CA PHE A 54 -3.32 -10.43 17.68
C PHE A 54 -4.72 -10.24 18.32
N LEU A 55 -4.87 -9.28 19.24
CA LEU A 55 -6.19 -8.94 19.83
C LEU A 55 -7.17 -8.41 18.78
N GLY A 56 -6.68 -7.65 17.80
CA GLY A 56 -7.47 -7.18 16.66
C GLY A 56 -8.11 -8.32 15.87
N PHE A 57 -7.45 -9.47 15.75
CA PHE A 57 -8.04 -10.67 15.12
C PHE A 57 -9.18 -11.27 15.93
N MET A 58 -9.22 -11.08 17.26
CA MET A 58 -10.36 -11.50 18.08
C MET A 58 -11.57 -10.56 17.92
N TRP A 59 -11.36 -9.34 17.44
CA TRP A 59 -12.38 -8.29 17.36
C TRP A 59 -12.93 -8.09 15.94
N ASN A 60 -13.18 -9.20 15.24
CA ASN A 60 -13.84 -9.16 13.94
C ASN A 60 -15.37 -9.42 14.09
N PRO A 61 -16.24 -8.92 13.19
CA PRO A 61 -17.68 -9.08 13.30
C PRO A 61 -18.15 -10.54 13.40
N LEU A 62 -17.40 -11.48 12.83
CA LEU A 62 -17.69 -12.93 12.93
C LEU A 62 -17.36 -13.49 14.32
N SER A 63 -16.32 -12.98 14.97
CA SER A 63 -15.92 -13.35 16.33
C SER A 63 -16.90 -12.80 17.36
N TRP A 64 -17.53 -11.63 17.10
CA TRP A 64 -18.61 -11.13 17.97
C TRP A 64 -19.79 -12.09 18.03
N VAL A 65 -20.21 -12.67 16.90
CA VAL A 65 -21.31 -13.66 16.90
C VAL A 65 -20.92 -14.91 17.70
N MET A 66 -19.66 -15.34 17.64
CA MET A 66 -19.16 -16.46 18.42
C MET A 66 -19.03 -16.13 19.92
N GLU A 67 -18.68 -14.90 20.25
CA GLU A 67 -18.62 -14.41 21.63
C GLU A 67 -20.03 -14.28 22.22
N GLU A 68 -21.00 -13.81 21.43
CA GLU A 68 -22.42 -13.86 21.78
C GLU A 68 -22.90 -15.30 22.01
N ALA A 69 -22.49 -16.26 21.16
CA ALA A 69 -22.81 -17.67 21.34
C ALA A 69 -22.20 -18.24 22.64
N ALA A 70 -20.96 -17.88 22.97
CA ALA A 70 -20.30 -18.28 24.22
C ALA A 70 -20.99 -17.70 25.45
N ILE A 71 -21.38 -16.42 25.41
CA ILE A 71 -22.15 -15.76 26.48
C ILE A 71 -23.53 -16.42 26.61
N MET A 72 -24.18 -16.75 25.49
CA MET A 72 -25.47 -17.45 25.46
C MET A 72 -25.38 -18.81 26.16
N THR A 73 -24.31 -19.59 25.98
CA THR A 73 -24.08 -20.85 26.70
C THR A 73 -24.13 -20.66 28.22
N ILE A 74 -23.41 -19.67 28.76
CA ILE A 74 -23.35 -19.42 30.21
C ILE A 74 -24.65 -18.81 30.73
N ALA A 75 -25.22 -17.84 30.00
CA ALA A 75 -26.41 -17.12 30.43
C ALA A 75 -27.63 -18.04 30.51
N LEU A 76 -27.78 -18.95 29.53
CA LEU A 76 -28.92 -19.86 29.46
C LEU A 76 -28.72 -21.16 30.25
N ALA A 77 -27.47 -21.49 30.59
CA ALA A 77 -27.13 -22.60 31.48
C ALA A 77 -27.70 -22.46 32.91
N ASN A 78 -27.94 -21.24 33.39
CA ASN A 78 -28.39 -20.96 34.76
C ASN A 78 -29.86 -21.37 35.04
N GLY A 79 -30.64 -21.78 34.03
CA GLY A 79 -32.04 -22.17 34.21
C GLY A 79 -32.24 -23.68 34.30
N GLY A 80 -32.63 -24.24 35.47
CA GLY A 80 -33.12 -25.64 35.57
C GLY A 80 -32.27 -26.65 36.35
N GLY A 81 -31.40 -26.22 37.27
CA GLY A 81 -30.80 -27.08 38.30
C GLY A 81 -29.70 -28.06 37.86
N LYS A 82 -29.24 -27.99 36.61
CA LYS A 82 -28.03 -28.70 36.12
C LYS A 82 -26.83 -27.74 36.15
N PRO A 83 -25.59 -28.27 36.28
CA PRO A 83 -24.39 -27.44 36.18
C PRO A 83 -24.32 -26.75 34.82
N PRO A 84 -23.69 -25.57 34.72
CA PRO A 84 -23.50 -24.91 33.43
C PRO A 84 -22.63 -25.74 32.50
N ASP A 85 -22.90 -25.66 31.20
CA ASP A 85 -22.11 -26.29 30.15
C ASP A 85 -20.80 -25.52 29.93
N TRP A 86 -19.97 -25.47 30.98
CA TRP A 86 -18.65 -24.85 30.98
C TRP A 86 -17.73 -25.45 29.91
N GLN A 87 -17.98 -26.69 29.51
CA GLN A 87 -17.24 -27.39 28.47
C GLN A 87 -17.43 -26.74 27.10
N ASP A 88 -18.67 -26.36 26.74
CA ASP A 88 -18.97 -25.71 25.47
C ASP A 88 -18.43 -24.28 25.44
N PHE A 89 -18.57 -23.53 26.54
CA PHE A 89 -17.97 -22.20 26.67
C PHE A 89 -16.44 -22.24 26.51
N LEU A 90 -15.76 -23.12 27.24
CA LEU A 90 -14.32 -23.29 27.14
C LEU A 90 -13.92 -23.78 25.73
N GLY A 91 -14.73 -24.64 25.12
CA GLY A 91 -14.55 -25.10 23.75
C GLY A 91 -14.60 -23.96 22.73
N ILE A 92 -15.58 -23.07 22.83
CA ILE A 92 -15.72 -21.90 21.94
C ILE A 92 -14.54 -20.93 22.12
N ILE A 93 -14.17 -20.61 23.37
CA ILE A 93 -13.02 -19.74 23.65
C ILE A 93 -11.72 -20.36 23.12
N PHE A 94 -11.53 -21.67 23.29
CA PHE A 94 -10.37 -22.38 22.78
C PHE A 94 -10.34 -22.41 21.24
N LEU A 95 -11.48 -22.59 20.59
CA LEU A 95 -11.62 -22.52 19.14
C LEU A 95 -11.26 -21.12 18.61
N LEU A 96 -11.73 -20.06 19.26
CA LEU A 96 -11.38 -18.68 18.91
C LEU A 96 -9.87 -18.43 19.06
N LEU A 97 -9.28 -18.89 20.17
CA LEU A 97 -7.84 -18.78 20.40
C LEU A 97 -7.00 -19.50 19.35
N ILE A 98 -7.38 -20.73 18.97
CA ILE A 98 -6.70 -21.46 17.89
C ILE A 98 -6.82 -20.70 16.58
N ASN A 99 -8.03 -20.26 16.22
CA ASN A 99 -8.26 -19.57 14.96
C ASN A 99 -7.48 -18.25 14.88
N SER A 100 -7.48 -17.45 15.95
CA SER A 100 -6.66 -16.22 16.04
C SER A 100 -5.17 -16.52 15.99
N SER A 101 -4.71 -17.61 16.60
CA SER A 101 -3.29 -18.01 16.57
C SER A 101 -2.84 -18.41 15.17
N ILE A 102 -3.63 -19.25 14.47
CA ILE A 102 -3.37 -19.62 13.08
C ILE A 102 -3.36 -18.36 12.21
N SER A 103 -4.39 -17.52 12.34
CA SER A 103 -4.51 -16.28 11.56
C SER A 103 -3.33 -15.33 11.78
N PHE A 104 -2.89 -15.17 13.03
CA PHE A 104 -1.75 -14.33 13.36
C PHE A 104 -0.43 -14.86 12.82
N VAL A 105 -0.17 -16.16 12.97
CA VAL A 105 1.07 -16.78 12.47
C VAL A 105 1.12 -16.72 10.95
N GLU A 106 0.02 -17.06 10.28
CA GLU A 106 -0.04 -17.04 8.82
C GLU A 106 0.07 -15.61 8.27
N GLU A 107 -0.61 -14.64 8.87
CA GLU A 107 -0.55 -13.25 8.41
C GLU A 107 0.82 -12.61 8.67
N ASN A 108 1.48 -12.94 9.79
CA ASN A 108 2.84 -12.46 10.06
C ASN A 108 3.86 -13.08 9.09
N ASN A 109 3.71 -14.37 8.76
CA ASN A 109 4.57 -15.04 7.78
C ASN A 109 4.37 -14.48 6.37
N ALA A 110 3.11 -14.27 5.96
CA ALA A 110 2.73 -13.59 4.73
C ALA A 110 3.31 -12.17 4.64
N GLY A 111 3.16 -11.39 5.72
CA GLY A 111 3.68 -10.04 5.84
C GLY A 111 5.20 -9.97 5.72
N ASN A 112 5.93 -10.87 6.38
CA ASN A 112 7.39 -10.94 6.28
C ASN A 112 7.87 -11.27 4.86
N ALA A 113 7.20 -12.20 4.18
CA ALA A 113 7.52 -12.53 2.79
C ALA A 113 7.25 -11.36 1.84
N ALA A 114 6.15 -10.63 2.05
CA ALA A 114 5.83 -9.42 1.30
C ALA A 114 6.81 -8.28 1.58
N ALA A 115 7.22 -8.09 2.84
CA ALA A 115 8.19 -7.07 3.24
C ALA A 115 9.57 -7.32 2.59
N ALA A 116 10.03 -8.57 2.56
CA ALA A 116 11.27 -8.95 1.88
C ALA A 116 11.24 -8.63 0.38
N LEU A 117 10.06 -8.77 -0.26
CA LEU A 117 9.86 -8.39 -1.65
C LEU A 117 9.82 -6.87 -1.84
N MET A 118 9.14 -6.14 -0.96
CA MET A 118 9.09 -4.68 -0.99
C MET A 118 10.47 -4.06 -0.76
N ALA A 119 11.32 -4.66 0.08
CA ALA A 119 12.70 -4.24 0.24
C ALA A 119 13.51 -4.33 -1.07
N ARG A 120 13.27 -5.35 -1.91
CA ARG A 120 13.91 -5.47 -3.24
C ARG A 120 13.41 -4.42 -4.24
N LEU A 121 12.20 -3.91 -4.04
CA LEU A 121 11.59 -2.83 -4.83
C LEU A 121 11.94 -1.44 -4.31
N ALA A 122 12.64 -1.34 -3.18
CA ALA A 122 12.95 -0.06 -2.57
C ALA A 122 13.62 0.85 -3.61
N PRO A 123 13.18 2.12 -3.75
CA PRO A 123 13.79 3.04 -4.69
C PRO A 123 15.30 3.13 -4.41
N LYS A 124 16.12 3.01 -5.45
CA LYS A 124 17.57 3.21 -5.34
C LYS A 124 17.94 4.59 -5.83
N ALA A 125 18.97 5.17 -5.24
CA ALA A 125 19.49 6.46 -5.61
C ALA A 125 21.01 6.38 -5.82
N LYS A 126 21.51 7.08 -6.83
CA LYS A 126 22.95 7.23 -7.05
C LYS A 126 23.47 8.40 -6.23
N VAL A 127 24.28 8.09 -5.23
CA VAL A 127 24.84 9.03 -4.25
C VAL A 127 26.35 9.17 -4.44
N LEU A 128 26.90 10.31 -4.05
CA LEU A 128 28.33 10.58 -4.06
C LEU A 128 28.88 10.58 -2.63
N HIS A 129 29.52 9.48 -2.24
CA HIS A 129 30.16 9.29 -0.94
C HIS A 129 31.67 9.08 -1.08
N ASP A 130 32.47 9.75 -0.25
CA ASP A 130 33.94 9.68 -0.28
C ASP A 130 34.54 9.95 -1.69
N GLY A 131 33.87 10.78 -2.50
CA GLY A 131 34.25 11.11 -3.87
C GLY A 131 33.99 10.02 -4.91
N ARG A 132 33.27 8.95 -4.56
CA ARG A 132 32.87 7.86 -5.48
C ARG A 132 31.35 7.78 -5.61
N TRP A 133 30.89 7.49 -6.82
CA TRP A 133 29.47 7.25 -7.07
C TRP A 133 29.09 5.82 -6.67
N THR A 134 28.18 5.70 -5.70
CA THR A 134 27.62 4.42 -5.25
C THR A 134 26.10 4.44 -5.45
N GLU A 135 25.51 3.27 -5.66
CA GLU A 135 24.06 3.12 -5.75
C GLU A 135 23.56 2.52 -4.45
N GLU A 136 22.78 3.30 -3.71
CA GLU A 136 22.33 2.98 -2.36
C GLU A 136 20.80 3.05 -2.29
N GLU A 137 20.22 2.44 -1.25
CA GLU A 137 18.77 2.51 -1.03
C GLU A 137 18.37 3.94 -0.67
N ALA A 138 17.28 4.43 -1.26
CA ALA A 138 16.79 5.78 -1.00
C ALA A 138 16.50 6.03 0.49
N ALA A 139 16.22 4.98 1.27
CA ALA A 139 16.02 5.06 2.72
C ALA A 139 17.29 5.46 3.50
N ALA A 140 18.48 5.25 2.94
CA ALA A 140 19.75 5.61 3.56
C ALA A 140 20.18 7.07 3.29
N LEU A 141 19.46 7.79 2.41
CA LEU A 141 19.76 9.18 2.07
C LEU A 141 19.65 10.08 3.30
N VAL A 142 20.61 11.02 3.41
CA VAL A 142 20.63 12.03 4.46
C VAL A 142 20.66 13.45 3.88
N PRO A 143 20.20 14.46 4.65
CA PRO A 143 20.35 15.86 4.25
C PRO A 143 21.82 16.21 3.99
N GLY A 144 22.09 16.80 2.83
CA GLY A 144 23.43 17.16 2.35
C GLY A 144 24.08 16.17 1.38
N ASP A 145 23.45 15.02 1.11
CA ASP A 145 23.93 14.08 0.09
C ASP A 145 23.87 14.70 -1.31
N ILE A 146 24.87 14.39 -2.14
CA ILE A 146 24.84 14.74 -3.55
C ILE A 146 24.34 13.52 -4.33
N ILE A 147 23.22 13.69 -5.01
CA ILE A 147 22.58 12.66 -5.83
C ILE A 147 22.70 12.98 -7.32
N SER A 148 22.78 11.95 -8.15
CA SER A 148 22.69 12.05 -9.61
C SER A 148 21.29 11.63 -10.04
N ILE A 149 20.60 12.53 -10.73
CA ILE A 149 19.22 12.34 -11.19
C ILE A 149 19.25 12.18 -12.71
N LYS A 150 18.75 11.04 -13.21
CA LYS A 150 18.69 10.72 -14.65
C LYS A 150 17.26 10.64 -15.15
N LEU A 151 17.12 10.59 -16.48
CA LEU A 151 15.86 10.32 -17.17
C LEU A 151 15.18 9.06 -16.62
N GLY A 152 13.92 9.19 -16.19
CA GLY A 152 13.10 8.09 -15.69
C GLY A 152 13.23 7.83 -14.19
N ASP A 153 14.17 8.48 -13.50
CA ASP A 153 14.31 8.35 -12.05
C ASP A 153 13.16 9.05 -11.33
N ILE A 154 12.77 8.45 -10.19
CA ILE A 154 11.88 9.08 -9.22
C ILE A 154 12.76 9.83 -8.22
N ILE A 155 12.44 11.09 -7.97
CA ILE A 155 13.19 11.93 -7.04
C ILE A 155 12.98 11.38 -5.61
N PRO A 156 14.05 10.92 -4.92
CA PRO A 156 13.91 10.16 -3.68
C PRO A 156 13.73 11.02 -2.42
N ALA A 157 14.05 12.31 -2.50
CA ALA A 157 14.03 13.27 -1.39
C ALA A 157 13.92 14.70 -1.95
N ASP A 158 13.53 15.67 -1.12
CA ASP A 158 13.53 17.06 -1.54
C ASP A 158 14.98 17.52 -1.74
N ALA A 159 15.30 18.01 -2.93
CA ALA A 159 16.66 18.30 -3.34
C ALA A 159 16.76 19.60 -4.12
N ARG A 160 17.97 20.14 -4.24
CA ARG A 160 18.28 21.33 -5.02
C ARG A 160 19.17 21.00 -6.19
N LEU A 161 18.78 21.45 -7.37
CA LEU A 161 19.55 21.22 -8.58
C LEU A 161 20.86 21.99 -8.53
N LEU A 162 21.96 21.31 -8.80
CA LEU A 162 23.30 21.88 -8.96
C LEU A 162 23.49 22.32 -10.42
N TYR A 163 24.74 22.42 -10.88
CA TYR A 163 25.07 22.79 -12.25
C TYR A 163 24.78 21.66 -13.25
N GLY A 164 24.21 22.02 -14.41
CA GLY A 164 23.97 21.12 -15.53
C GLY A 164 22.83 21.62 -16.44
N ASP A 165 22.41 20.76 -17.36
CA ASP A 165 21.32 21.07 -18.28
C ASP A 165 19.94 21.03 -17.56
N PRO A 166 18.99 21.90 -17.95
CA PRO A 166 17.67 21.92 -17.33
C PRO A 166 16.95 20.57 -17.43
N LEU A 167 16.30 20.16 -16.34
CA LEU A 167 15.46 18.98 -16.28
C LEU A 167 14.02 19.33 -16.65
N LYS A 168 13.30 18.38 -17.27
CA LYS A 168 11.83 18.41 -17.28
C LYS A 168 11.29 17.40 -16.31
N ILE A 169 10.47 17.86 -15.38
CA ILE A 169 9.97 17.07 -14.26
C ILE A 169 8.46 17.11 -14.26
N ASP A 170 7.86 15.94 -14.12
CA ASP A 170 6.44 15.76 -13.84
C ASP A 170 6.27 15.87 -12.32
N GLN A 171 5.73 17.00 -11.87
CA GLN A 171 5.71 17.35 -10.46
C GLN A 171 4.68 16.49 -9.71
N ALA A 172 5.11 15.77 -8.67
CA ALA A 172 4.23 14.97 -7.82
C ALA A 172 3.63 15.76 -6.64
N ARG A 173 3.68 17.11 -6.67
CA ARG A 173 2.89 17.92 -5.74
C ARG A 173 1.42 17.50 -5.91
N PRO A 174 0.59 17.39 -4.84
CA PRO A 174 -0.81 17.00 -5.00
C PRO A 174 -1.44 17.81 -6.13
N SER A 175 -1.79 17.10 -7.22
CA SER A 175 -2.39 17.63 -8.44
C SER A 175 -3.67 18.42 -8.17
N ALA A 176 -4.20 18.35 -6.94
CA ALA A 176 -5.31 19.14 -6.44
C ALA A 176 -5.03 20.64 -6.33
N LEU A 177 -3.77 21.10 -6.23
CA LEU A 177 -3.48 22.52 -5.97
C LEU A 177 -2.98 23.33 -7.18
N THR A 178 -2.47 22.69 -8.24
CA THR A 178 -1.89 23.41 -9.40
C THR A 178 -2.57 23.12 -10.73
N GLY A 179 -3.27 22.00 -10.91
CA GLY A 179 -4.08 21.74 -12.12
C GLY A 179 -3.33 21.73 -13.46
N GLU A 180 -2.00 21.74 -13.49
CA GLU A 180 -1.21 21.78 -14.72
C GLU A 180 -0.71 20.39 -15.11
N SER A 181 -1.10 19.93 -16.31
CA SER A 181 -0.75 18.63 -16.89
C SER A 181 0.53 18.63 -17.72
N LEU A 182 1.33 19.70 -17.67
CA LEU A 182 2.54 19.84 -18.48
C LEU A 182 3.79 19.71 -17.61
N PRO A 183 4.80 18.93 -18.05
CA PRO A 183 6.05 18.78 -17.32
C PRO A 183 6.76 20.14 -17.22
N ALA A 184 7.10 20.54 -15.99
CA ALA A 184 7.75 21.81 -15.71
C ALA A 184 9.26 21.70 -15.95
N THR A 185 9.84 22.69 -16.62
CA THR A 185 11.29 22.80 -16.78
C THR A 185 11.91 23.41 -15.51
N LYS A 186 12.94 22.77 -14.96
CA LYS A 186 13.68 23.20 -13.77
C LYS A 186 15.17 23.31 -14.09
N GLY A 187 15.74 24.46 -13.75
CA GLY A 187 17.15 24.77 -14.03
C GLY A 187 18.06 24.64 -12.81
N PRO A 188 19.37 24.86 -12.97
CA PRO A 188 20.32 24.95 -11.87
C PRO A 188 19.85 25.94 -10.79
N GLY A 189 19.90 25.53 -9.53
CA GLY A 189 19.48 26.33 -8.38
C GLY A 189 18.00 26.19 -8.00
N ASP A 190 17.15 25.57 -8.82
CA ASP A 190 15.76 25.29 -8.47
C ASP A 190 15.64 24.13 -7.48
N GLY A 191 14.59 24.18 -6.64
CA GLY A 191 14.17 23.07 -5.79
C GLY A 191 13.32 22.04 -6.54
N VAL A 192 13.54 20.77 -6.23
CA VAL A 192 12.77 19.61 -6.70
C VAL A 192 12.25 18.80 -5.53
N TYR A 193 11.10 18.17 -5.71
CA TYR A 193 10.34 17.55 -4.61
C TYR A 193 10.33 16.02 -4.73
N SER A 194 10.40 15.37 -3.56
CA SER A 194 10.26 13.91 -3.41
C SER A 194 9.00 13.38 -4.09
N GLY A 195 9.12 12.25 -4.79
CA GLY A 195 8.04 11.58 -5.52
C GLY A 195 7.84 12.07 -6.97
N SER A 196 8.48 13.17 -7.37
CA SER A 196 8.39 13.68 -8.75
C SER A 196 9.16 12.79 -9.72
N THR A 197 8.71 12.70 -10.97
CA THR A 197 9.34 11.82 -11.98
C THR A 197 10.03 12.63 -13.07
N VAL A 198 11.26 12.25 -13.39
CA VAL A 198 12.08 12.96 -14.39
C VAL A 198 11.72 12.49 -15.79
N LYS A 199 11.24 13.41 -16.64
CA LYS A 199 10.82 13.13 -18.01
C LYS A 199 11.91 13.39 -19.04
N GLN A 200 12.82 14.33 -18.80
CA GLN A 200 13.97 14.65 -19.67
C GLN A 200 15.14 15.26 -18.88
N GLY A 201 16.37 14.97 -19.33
CA GLY A 201 17.63 15.54 -18.83
C GLY A 201 18.36 14.69 -17.79
N GLU A 202 19.55 15.13 -17.41
CA GLU A 202 20.37 14.60 -16.32
C GLU A 202 21.04 15.76 -15.60
N ILE A 203 20.94 15.79 -14.27
CA ILE A 203 21.59 16.82 -13.45
C ILE A 203 21.94 16.25 -12.08
N LYS A 204 22.92 16.86 -11.42
CA LYS A 204 23.23 16.56 -10.02
C LYS A 204 22.38 17.44 -9.11
N ALA A 205 22.03 16.92 -7.95
CA ALA A 205 21.28 17.67 -6.94
C ALA A 205 21.84 17.42 -5.54
N VAL A 206 21.67 18.36 -4.63
CA VAL A 206 21.97 18.21 -3.20
C VAL A 206 20.68 18.00 -2.42
N VAL A 207 20.62 16.95 -1.60
CA VAL A 207 19.46 16.64 -0.77
C VAL A 207 19.32 17.68 0.32
N ILE A 208 18.14 18.28 0.44
CA ILE A 208 17.83 19.29 1.44
C ILE A 208 17.09 18.67 2.63
N ALA A 209 16.09 17.85 2.35
CA ALA A 209 15.23 17.25 3.37
C ALA A 209 14.85 15.83 3.00
N THR A 210 14.74 14.97 4.01
CA THR A 210 14.44 13.54 3.89
C THR A 210 13.23 13.16 4.74
N GLY A 211 12.60 12.03 4.42
CA GLY A 211 11.51 11.40 5.16
C GLY A 211 10.32 12.34 5.39
N VAL A 212 9.89 12.41 6.65
CA VAL A 212 8.78 13.26 7.11
C VAL A 212 9.02 14.76 6.92
N HIS A 213 10.27 15.19 6.74
CA HIS A 213 10.61 16.60 6.58
C HIS A 213 10.51 17.10 5.13
N THR A 214 10.34 16.18 4.17
CA THR A 214 10.03 16.53 2.78
C THR A 214 8.65 17.18 2.67
N SER A 215 8.45 17.94 1.60
CA SER A 215 7.17 18.56 1.26
C SER A 215 6.06 17.51 1.12
N PHE A 216 6.40 16.37 0.51
CA PHE A 216 5.52 15.20 0.42
C PHE A 216 5.25 14.57 1.79
N GLY A 217 6.29 14.33 2.60
CA GLY A 217 6.17 13.71 3.92
C GLY A 217 5.33 14.55 4.90
N LYS A 218 5.46 15.87 4.86
CA LYS A 218 4.60 16.78 5.64
C LYS A 218 3.14 16.72 5.20
N ALA A 219 2.90 16.68 3.89
CA ALA A 219 1.55 16.52 3.36
C ALA A 219 0.95 15.18 3.80
N ALA A 220 1.74 14.10 3.73
CA ALA A 220 1.34 12.77 4.19
C ALA A 220 1.02 12.73 5.69
N LEU A 221 1.85 13.37 6.54
CA LEU A 221 1.61 13.46 7.98
C LEU A 221 0.34 14.26 8.31
N LEU A 222 0.05 15.33 7.56
CA LEU A 222 -1.18 16.10 7.70
C LEU A 222 -2.41 15.29 7.32
N VAL A 223 -2.31 14.47 6.26
CA VAL A 223 -3.38 13.55 5.84
C VAL A 223 -3.59 12.43 6.87
N ASP A 224 -2.52 11.89 7.46
CA ASP A 224 -2.59 10.84 8.49
C ASP A 224 -3.10 11.37 9.85
N SER A 225 -2.89 12.65 10.16
CA SER A 225 -3.39 13.30 11.39
C SER A 225 -4.84 13.78 11.27
N THR A 226 -5.33 14.02 10.05
CA THR A 226 -6.78 14.03 9.81
C THR A 226 -7.27 12.60 9.80
N ASN A 227 -7.75 12.12 10.95
CA ASN A 227 -8.46 10.85 11.09
C ASN A 227 -9.66 10.80 10.13
N GLN A 228 -9.41 10.48 8.86
CA GLN A 228 -10.38 9.82 8.01
C GLN A 228 -10.35 8.37 8.45
N VAL A 229 -11.37 8.03 9.25
CA VAL A 229 -11.83 6.66 9.47
C VAL A 229 -11.61 5.92 8.16
N GLY A 230 -10.73 4.92 8.15
CA GLY A 230 -10.38 4.19 6.94
C GLY A 230 -11.66 3.81 6.21
N HIS A 231 -11.71 4.04 4.90
CA HIS A 231 -12.89 3.82 4.06
C HIS A 231 -13.52 2.40 4.19
N PHE A 232 -12.83 1.47 4.86
CA PHE A 232 -13.33 0.16 5.26
C PHE A 232 -14.43 0.21 6.35
N GLN A 233 -14.44 1.21 7.23
CA GLN A 233 -15.46 1.41 8.27
C GLN A 233 -16.60 2.35 7.85
N GLN A 234 -16.34 3.25 6.87
CA GLN A 234 -17.31 4.26 6.44
C GLN A 234 -18.30 3.77 5.37
N ALA A 235 -18.03 2.62 4.76
CA ALA A 235 -18.95 1.96 3.83
C ALA A 235 -20.27 1.52 4.50
N SER A 236 -20.31 1.36 5.82
CA SER A 236 -21.53 1.02 6.56
C SER A 236 -22.45 2.22 6.85
N LEU A 237 -21.97 3.46 6.74
CA LEU A 237 -22.71 4.68 7.11
C LEU A 237 -23.12 5.58 5.93
N THR A 238 -22.63 5.31 4.71
CA THR A 238 -22.85 6.17 3.53
C THR A 238 -24.02 5.68 2.65
N SER A 239 -25.06 5.10 3.23
CA SER A 239 -26.32 4.81 2.53
C SER A 239 -27.35 5.95 2.60
N LEU A 240 -27.02 7.10 3.25
CA LEU A 240 -28.00 8.14 3.54
C LEU A 240 -27.66 9.59 3.12
N GLY A 241 -26.69 9.82 2.23
CA GLY A 241 -26.24 11.19 1.91
C GLY A 241 -25.82 11.42 0.47
N TYR A 242 -26.71 11.21 -0.49
CA TYR A 242 -26.52 11.66 -1.88
C TYR A 242 -27.10 13.07 -2.07
N PHE A 243 -26.27 14.11 -2.19
CA PHE A 243 -26.64 15.28 -3.01
C PHE A 243 -25.50 16.24 -3.38
N HIS A 244 -25.46 16.61 -4.67
CA HIS A 244 -24.78 17.73 -5.37
C HIS A 244 -23.24 17.84 -5.30
N ARG A 245 -22.50 17.81 -6.42
CA ARG A 245 -22.34 18.88 -7.43
C ARG A 245 -21.47 18.35 -8.57
N SER A 246 -21.65 18.96 -9.74
CA SER A 246 -21.18 18.65 -11.09
C SER A 246 -19.65 18.60 -11.32
N ASP A 247 -19.30 17.91 -12.41
CA ASP A 247 -18.03 17.90 -13.16
C ASP A 247 -16.97 16.86 -12.76
N THR A 248 -17.09 15.61 -13.26
CA THR A 248 -15.94 14.67 -13.49
C THR A 248 -16.37 13.30 -14.06
N VAL A 249 -17.01 13.21 -15.22
CA VAL A 249 -17.50 11.89 -15.74
C VAL A 249 -16.38 10.89 -16.06
N ILE A 250 -15.15 11.35 -16.37
CA ILE A 250 -14.00 10.49 -16.73
C ILE A 250 -13.14 10.14 -15.50
N ALA A 251 -13.03 11.03 -14.51
CA ALA A 251 -12.34 10.73 -13.25
C ALA A 251 -13.23 9.92 -12.30
N LEU A 252 -14.56 10.07 -12.38
CA LEU A 252 -15.51 9.21 -11.68
C LEU A 252 -15.51 7.79 -12.25
N THR A 253 -15.40 7.56 -13.56
CA THR A 253 -15.45 6.18 -14.10
C THR A 253 -14.26 5.33 -13.70
N HIS A 254 -13.02 5.86 -13.78
CA HIS A 254 -11.84 5.13 -13.29
C HIS A 254 -11.89 4.90 -11.77
N ARG A 255 -12.33 5.91 -11.03
CA ARG A 255 -12.45 5.83 -9.56
C ARG A 255 -13.63 4.97 -9.12
N TYR A 256 -14.70 4.86 -9.93
CA TYR A 256 -15.80 3.91 -9.75
C TYR A 256 -15.36 2.48 -10.07
N ILE A 257 -14.50 2.24 -11.06
CA ILE A 257 -13.99 0.89 -11.37
C ILE A 257 -13.10 0.39 -10.23
N ASP A 258 -12.13 1.20 -9.77
CA ASP A 258 -11.27 0.86 -8.62
C ASP A 258 -12.07 0.68 -7.33
N LEU A 259 -13.08 1.53 -7.10
CA LEU A 259 -13.96 1.44 -5.94
C LEU A 259 -14.94 0.26 -6.06
N PHE A 260 -15.45 -0.05 -7.26
CA PHE A 260 -16.35 -1.17 -7.53
C PHE A 260 -15.64 -2.51 -7.33
N ILE A 261 -14.37 -2.63 -7.72
CA ILE A 261 -13.54 -3.84 -7.55
C ILE A 261 -13.20 -4.09 -6.07
N ILE A 262 -12.78 -3.08 -5.32
CA ILE A 262 -12.53 -3.21 -3.86
C ILE A 262 -13.84 -3.50 -3.11
N ILE A 263 -14.94 -2.90 -3.58
CA ILE A 263 -16.29 -3.21 -3.11
C ILE A 263 -16.65 -4.66 -3.44
N ARG A 264 -16.27 -5.25 -4.58
CA ARG A 264 -16.61 -6.65 -4.94
C ARG A 264 -16.03 -7.68 -3.96
N LEU A 265 -14.75 -7.60 -3.60
CA LEU A 265 -14.15 -8.59 -2.68
C LEU A 265 -14.72 -8.48 -1.26
N THR A 266 -14.87 -7.24 -0.79
CA THR A 266 -15.50 -6.97 0.50
C THR A 266 -16.97 -7.37 0.46
N GLN A 267 -17.67 -7.18 -0.67
CA GLN A 267 -19.03 -7.65 -0.92
C GLN A 267 -19.13 -9.15 -1.02
N VAL A 268 -18.12 -9.89 -1.50
CA VAL A 268 -18.14 -11.34 -1.54
C VAL A 268 -17.93 -11.90 -0.13
N LEU A 269 -16.96 -11.39 0.63
CA LEU A 269 -16.79 -11.78 2.04
C LEU A 269 -18.01 -11.39 2.88
N THR A 270 -18.54 -10.18 2.70
CA THR A 270 -19.75 -9.74 3.41
C THR A 270 -21.01 -10.40 2.87
N ALA A 271 -21.09 -10.82 1.61
CA ALA A 271 -22.21 -11.59 1.08
C ALA A 271 -22.17 -13.04 1.51
N ILE A 272 -21.00 -13.69 1.56
CA ILE A 272 -20.84 -15.03 2.13
C ILE A 272 -21.14 -14.96 3.63
N GLY A 273 -20.57 -13.98 4.34
CA GLY A 273 -20.85 -13.72 5.74
C GLY A 273 -22.34 -13.48 5.99
N ASN A 274 -22.98 -12.59 5.24
CA ASN A 274 -24.41 -12.32 5.34
C ASN A 274 -25.26 -13.52 4.92
N PHE A 275 -24.83 -14.30 3.92
CA PHE A 275 -25.53 -15.53 3.52
C PHE A 275 -25.48 -16.58 4.63
N CYS A 276 -24.31 -16.77 5.25
CA CYS A 276 -24.14 -17.64 6.42
C CYS A 276 -24.95 -17.14 7.62
N ILE A 277 -24.91 -15.83 7.93
CA ILE A 277 -25.68 -15.25 9.03
C ILE A 277 -27.18 -15.40 8.76
N CYS A 278 -27.65 -15.09 7.55
CA CYS A 278 -29.05 -15.26 7.17
C CYS A 278 -29.48 -16.73 7.20
N SER A 279 -28.65 -17.67 6.74
CA SER A 279 -28.98 -19.10 6.78
C SER A 279 -29.02 -19.63 8.21
N ILE A 280 -28.12 -19.17 9.08
CA ILE A 280 -28.15 -19.45 10.52
C ILE A 280 -29.42 -18.88 11.14
N LEU A 281 -29.74 -17.61 10.90
CA LEU A 281 -30.97 -16.98 11.45
C LEU A 281 -32.24 -17.69 10.99
N VAL A 282 -32.31 -18.08 9.71
CA VAL A 282 -33.42 -18.87 9.18
C VAL A 282 -33.47 -20.24 9.85
N GLY A 283 -32.33 -20.92 10.01
CA GLY A 283 -32.26 -22.20 10.71
C GLY A 283 -32.68 -22.11 12.18
N ILE A 284 -32.23 -21.08 12.89
CA ILE A 284 -32.63 -20.76 14.28
C ILE A 284 -34.14 -20.55 14.36
N CYS A 285 -34.71 -19.74 13.46
CA CYS A 285 -36.15 -19.48 13.42
C CYS A 285 -36.94 -20.76 13.16
N ILE A 286 -36.49 -21.62 12.23
CA ILE A 286 -37.14 -22.90 11.93
C ILE A 286 -37.07 -23.85 13.14
N GLU A 287 -35.91 -24.00 13.77
CA GLU A 287 -35.73 -24.81 14.99
C GLU A 287 -36.66 -24.36 16.11
N ILE A 288 -36.73 -23.04 16.38
CA ILE A 288 -37.62 -22.48 17.40
C ILE A 288 -39.09 -22.76 17.06
N ILE A 289 -39.51 -22.54 15.82
CA ILE A 289 -40.90 -22.78 15.37
C ILE A 289 -41.25 -24.27 15.37
N VAL A 290 -40.31 -25.18 15.14
CA VAL A 290 -40.60 -26.62 15.17
C VAL A 290 -40.57 -27.17 16.60
N MET A 291 -39.62 -26.74 17.43
CA MET A 291 -39.41 -27.32 18.74
C MET A 291 -40.43 -26.87 19.79
N TYR A 292 -40.78 -25.58 19.83
CA TYR A 292 -41.64 -25.04 20.89
C TYR A 292 -43.14 -25.29 20.64
N PRO A 293 -43.73 -24.87 19.50
CA PRO A 293 -45.16 -25.04 19.29
C PRO A 293 -45.55 -26.42 18.73
N ILE A 294 -44.69 -27.13 17.98
CA ILE A 294 -45.05 -28.41 17.35
C ILE A 294 -44.63 -29.62 18.21
N GLN A 295 -43.38 -29.67 18.69
CA GLN A 295 -42.88 -30.81 19.47
C GLN A 295 -42.98 -30.64 21.00
N HIS A 296 -43.38 -29.46 21.49
CA HIS A 296 -43.44 -29.14 22.93
C HIS A 296 -42.21 -29.61 23.73
N ARG A 297 -41.01 -29.46 23.15
CA ARG A 297 -39.77 -29.88 23.80
C ARG A 297 -39.38 -28.91 24.91
N ALA A 298 -38.62 -29.43 25.88
CA ALA A 298 -38.01 -28.60 26.91
C ALA A 298 -37.04 -27.57 26.30
N TYR A 299 -36.95 -26.39 26.92
CA TYR A 299 -36.14 -25.26 26.48
C TYR A 299 -34.63 -25.59 26.33
N ARG A 300 -34.07 -26.44 27.21
CA ARG A 300 -32.65 -26.79 27.23
C ARG A 300 -32.12 -27.47 25.96
N PRO A 301 -32.65 -28.63 25.51
CA PRO A 301 -32.19 -29.25 24.27
C PRO A 301 -32.43 -28.39 23.01
N GLY A 302 -33.32 -27.40 23.09
CA GLY A 302 -33.45 -26.39 22.03
C GLY A 302 -32.23 -25.48 21.94
N ILE A 303 -31.64 -25.08 23.06
CA ILE A 303 -30.45 -24.23 23.08
C ILE A 303 -29.24 -24.98 22.53
N ASP A 304 -29.07 -26.26 22.90
CA ASP A 304 -27.94 -27.07 22.43
C ASP A 304 -27.95 -27.18 20.89
N ASN A 305 -29.12 -27.39 20.29
CA ASN A 305 -29.27 -27.39 18.82
C ASN A 305 -28.93 -26.04 18.19
N LEU A 306 -29.39 -24.94 18.79
CA LEU A 306 -29.09 -23.58 18.31
C LEU A 306 -27.59 -23.29 18.39
N LEU A 307 -26.92 -23.77 19.44
CA LEU A 307 -25.48 -23.62 19.63
C LEU A 307 -24.69 -24.39 18.58
N VAL A 308 -25.08 -25.63 18.28
CA VAL A 308 -24.45 -26.44 17.22
C VAL A 308 -24.57 -25.76 15.87
N LEU A 309 -25.73 -25.17 15.56
CA LEU A 309 -25.95 -24.42 14.33
C LEU A 309 -25.09 -23.16 14.24
N LEU A 310 -24.90 -22.43 15.34
CA LEU A 310 -24.04 -21.25 15.42
C LEU A 310 -22.56 -21.61 15.22
N ILE A 311 -22.06 -22.60 15.96
CA ILE A 311 -20.64 -23.01 15.90
C ILE A 311 -20.31 -23.60 14.52
N GLY A 312 -21.19 -24.43 13.96
CA GLY A 312 -20.98 -25.07 12.66
C GLY A 312 -21.26 -24.15 11.46
N GLY A 313 -22.10 -23.14 11.63
CA GLY A 313 -22.56 -22.28 10.53
C GLY A 313 -21.62 -21.14 10.19
N ILE A 314 -20.76 -20.70 11.12
CA ILE A 314 -19.90 -19.53 10.93
C ILE A 314 -18.55 -19.97 10.33
N PRO A 315 -18.21 -19.55 9.10
CA PRO A 315 -16.94 -19.92 8.48
C PRO A 315 -15.81 -19.00 8.94
N ILE A 316 -15.42 -19.10 10.22
CA ILE A 316 -14.47 -18.16 10.86
C ILE A 316 -13.10 -18.15 10.15
N ALA A 317 -12.69 -19.28 9.56
CA ALA A 317 -11.40 -19.40 8.87
C ALA A 317 -11.36 -18.76 7.47
N MET A 318 -12.51 -18.50 6.83
CA MET A 318 -12.57 -18.06 5.43
C MET A 318 -11.78 -16.77 5.13
N PRO A 319 -11.92 -15.68 5.92
CA PRO A 319 -11.19 -14.44 5.66
C PRO A 319 -9.67 -14.62 5.72
N THR A 320 -9.20 -15.36 6.72
CA THR A 320 -7.79 -15.67 6.91
C THR A 320 -7.24 -16.50 5.74
N VAL A 321 -7.95 -17.57 5.37
CA VAL A 321 -7.53 -18.46 4.26
C VAL A 321 -7.40 -17.68 2.95
N LEU A 322 -8.34 -16.76 2.66
CA LEU A 322 -8.28 -15.92 1.47
C LEU A 322 -7.07 -14.97 1.49
N SER A 323 -6.87 -14.25 2.60
CA SER A 323 -5.73 -13.33 2.78
C SER A 323 -4.39 -14.04 2.59
N VAL A 324 -4.23 -15.20 3.21
CA VAL A 324 -3.01 -16.02 3.15
C VAL A 324 -2.79 -16.58 1.75
N THR A 325 -3.85 -17.05 1.09
CA THR A 325 -3.78 -17.55 -0.28
C THR A 325 -3.31 -16.44 -1.24
N MET A 326 -3.81 -15.21 -1.10
CA MET A 326 -3.35 -14.07 -1.89
C MET A 326 -1.89 -13.72 -1.61
N ALA A 327 -1.46 -13.74 -0.35
CA ALA A 327 -0.07 -13.47 0.00
C ALA A 327 0.89 -14.52 -0.57
N ILE A 328 0.54 -15.80 -0.47
CA ILE A 328 1.31 -16.91 -1.07
C ILE A 328 1.32 -16.77 -2.61
N GLY A 329 0.18 -16.44 -3.22
CA GLY A 329 0.07 -16.20 -4.66
C GLY A 329 0.97 -15.06 -5.13
N SER A 330 1.00 -13.95 -4.37
CA SER A 330 1.89 -12.82 -4.62
C SER A 330 3.36 -13.22 -4.54
N HIS A 331 3.73 -14.03 -3.55
CA HIS A 331 5.09 -14.53 -3.40
C HIS A 331 5.50 -15.43 -4.59
N ARG A 332 4.63 -16.33 -5.04
CA ARG A 332 4.88 -17.20 -6.21
C ARG A 332 5.04 -16.40 -7.50
N LEU A 333 4.20 -15.41 -7.73
CA LEU A 333 4.30 -14.54 -8.91
C LEU A 333 5.61 -13.73 -8.91
N SER A 334 6.05 -13.30 -7.73
CA SER A 334 7.35 -12.65 -7.59
C SER A 334 8.52 -13.56 -7.97
N GLN A 335 8.46 -14.85 -7.64
CA GLN A 335 9.49 -15.82 -8.06
C GLN A 335 9.53 -15.99 -9.59
N GLN A 336 8.42 -15.71 -10.28
CA GLN A 336 8.32 -15.71 -11.74
C GLN A 336 8.70 -14.36 -12.38
N GLY A 337 9.13 -13.37 -11.59
CA GLY A 337 9.52 -12.06 -12.07
C GLY A 337 8.38 -11.04 -12.17
N ALA A 338 7.16 -11.39 -11.75
CA ALA A 338 6.02 -10.47 -11.69
C ALA A 338 5.80 -9.97 -10.25
N ILE A 339 6.04 -8.68 -10.01
CA ILE A 339 5.99 -8.13 -8.65
C ILE A 339 4.66 -7.42 -8.42
N ILE A 340 3.92 -7.89 -7.42
CA ILE A 340 2.58 -7.38 -7.09
C ILE A 340 2.69 -6.33 -5.98
N LYS A 341 2.21 -5.11 -6.26
CA LYS A 341 2.16 -4.02 -5.28
C LYS A 341 0.87 -4.01 -4.44
N ARG A 342 -0.20 -4.64 -4.93
CA ARG A 342 -1.52 -4.72 -4.28
C ARG A 342 -2.03 -6.16 -4.36
N MET A 343 -2.33 -6.80 -3.23
CA MET A 343 -2.76 -8.22 -3.22
C MET A 343 -4.03 -8.46 -4.06
N THR A 344 -4.93 -7.49 -4.11
CA THR A 344 -6.15 -7.52 -4.95
C THR A 344 -5.85 -7.60 -6.46
N ALA A 345 -4.66 -7.18 -6.90
CA ALA A 345 -4.28 -7.22 -8.31
C ALA A 345 -4.17 -8.65 -8.86
N ILE A 346 -4.03 -9.66 -8.00
CA ILE A 346 -4.06 -11.08 -8.42
C ILE A 346 -5.43 -11.42 -9.00
N GLU A 347 -6.50 -10.95 -8.37
CA GLU A 347 -7.87 -11.18 -8.84
C GLU A 347 -8.17 -10.40 -10.11
N ASP A 348 -7.74 -9.13 -10.18
CA ASP A 348 -7.88 -8.29 -11.37
C ASP A 348 -7.20 -8.92 -12.58
N MET A 349 -6.02 -9.52 -12.36
CA MET A 349 -5.28 -10.21 -13.40
C MET A 349 -5.97 -11.52 -13.81
N ALA A 350 -6.59 -12.23 -12.86
CA ALA A 350 -7.36 -13.45 -13.15
C ALA A 350 -8.67 -13.15 -13.92
N GLY A 351 -9.28 -11.99 -13.69
CA GLY A 351 -10.47 -11.52 -14.39
C GLY A 351 -10.19 -10.66 -15.64
N MET A 352 -8.95 -10.61 -16.11
CA MET A 352 -8.57 -9.74 -17.22
C MET A 352 -9.05 -10.30 -18.57
N ASP A 353 -10.02 -9.63 -19.18
CA ASP A 353 -10.52 -9.98 -20.52
C ASP A 353 -9.75 -9.27 -21.65
N VAL A 354 -9.22 -8.07 -21.40
CA VAL A 354 -8.55 -7.23 -22.40
C VAL A 354 -7.21 -6.73 -21.85
N LEU A 355 -6.12 -7.08 -22.54
CA LEU A 355 -4.77 -6.58 -22.24
C LEU A 355 -4.36 -5.49 -23.24
N CYS A 356 -4.36 -4.24 -22.78
CA CYS A 356 -3.80 -3.13 -23.54
C CYS A 356 -2.28 -3.03 -23.32
N SER A 357 -1.48 -3.47 -24.30
CA SER A 357 -0.02 -3.46 -24.21
C SER A 357 0.58 -2.31 -25.02
N ALA A 358 1.56 -1.60 -24.45
CA ALA A 358 2.31 -0.58 -25.16
C ALA A 358 3.28 -1.23 -26.16
N LYS A 359 3.38 -0.70 -27.38
CA LYS A 359 4.30 -1.24 -28.39
C LYS A 359 5.76 -1.10 -27.97
N THR A 360 6.19 0.13 -27.70
CA THR A 360 7.60 0.42 -27.43
C THR A 360 7.94 0.12 -25.97
N GLY A 361 8.97 -0.71 -25.75
CA GLY A 361 9.44 -1.05 -24.40
C GLY A 361 8.69 -2.19 -23.71
N THR A 362 7.53 -2.62 -24.22
CA THR A 362 6.84 -3.85 -23.77
C THR A 362 6.86 -4.92 -24.87
N LEU A 363 6.33 -4.63 -26.07
CA LEU A 363 6.38 -5.57 -27.19
C LEU A 363 7.73 -5.54 -27.93
N THR A 364 8.39 -4.39 -27.98
CA THR A 364 9.70 -4.22 -28.61
C THR A 364 10.81 -4.16 -27.57
N LEU A 365 11.99 -4.66 -27.93
CA LEU A 365 13.21 -4.63 -27.10
C LEU A 365 13.79 -3.21 -26.91
N ASN A 366 13.10 -2.17 -27.42
CA ASN A 366 13.56 -0.79 -27.47
C ASN A 366 15.00 -0.63 -28.04
N LYS A 367 15.38 -1.56 -28.92
CA LYS A 367 16.65 -1.54 -29.66
C LYS A 367 16.33 -1.32 -31.12
N LEU A 368 16.65 -0.13 -31.62
CA LEU A 368 16.51 0.19 -33.03
C LEU A 368 17.54 -0.62 -33.82
N SER A 369 17.06 -1.54 -34.64
CA SER A 369 17.87 -2.28 -35.60
C SER A 369 17.62 -1.71 -37.00
N VAL A 370 18.69 -1.34 -37.70
CA VAL A 370 18.61 -0.91 -39.10
C VAL A 370 18.94 -2.10 -39.98
N ASP A 371 18.05 -2.43 -40.91
CA ASP A 371 18.35 -3.40 -41.95
C ASP A 371 19.36 -2.78 -42.93
N LYS A 372 20.56 -3.34 -42.96
CA LYS A 372 21.66 -2.84 -43.79
C LYS A 372 21.35 -2.93 -45.28
N ASN A 373 20.46 -3.83 -45.71
CA ASN A 373 20.10 -3.99 -47.11
C ASN A 373 19.20 -2.86 -47.62
N LEU A 374 18.52 -2.14 -46.71
CA LEU A 374 17.66 -1.00 -47.05
C LEU A 374 18.38 0.35 -46.92
N ILE A 375 19.67 0.34 -46.58
CA ILE A 375 20.47 1.56 -46.50
C ILE A 375 20.90 1.95 -47.92
N GLU A 376 20.14 2.88 -48.53
CA GLU A 376 20.59 3.53 -49.76
C GLU A 376 21.65 4.58 -49.43
N VAL A 377 22.91 4.30 -49.80
CA VAL A 377 23.99 5.28 -49.72
C VAL A 377 23.89 6.21 -50.93
N HIS A 378 23.26 7.36 -50.76
CA HIS A 378 23.32 8.43 -51.74
C HIS A 378 24.72 9.07 -51.72
N LEU A 379 25.62 8.62 -52.61
CA LEU A 379 26.88 9.29 -52.87
C LEU A 379 26.58 10.61 -53.59
N ASN A 380 26.59 11.71 -52.84
CA ASN A 380 26.41 13.03 -53.39
C ASN A 380 27.69 13.47 -54.13
N THR A 381 27.82 13.07 -55.40
CA THR A 381 28.98 13.35 -56.27
C THR A 381 29.11 14.82 -56.68
N GLN A 382 28.28 15.74 -56.16
CA GLN A 382 28.41 17.17 -56.45
C GLN A 382 29.60 17.87 -55.77
N PHE A 383 30.34 17.21 -54.86
CA PHE A 383 31.53 17.81 -54.23
C PHE A 383 32.88 17.40 -54.86
N LEU A 384 32.91 16.57 -55.92
CA LEU A 384 34.16 16.09 -56.56
C LEU A 384 34.42 16.67 -57.97
N LYS A 385 33.77 17.77 -58.35
CA LYS A 385 34.17 18.56 -59.54
C LYS A 385 34.44 20.01 -59.16
N LYS A 386 35.58 20.23 -58.52
CA LYS A 386 36.33 21.48 -58.58
C LYS A 386 37.83 21.13 -58.66
N GLU A 387 38.27 20.86 -59.88
CA GLU A 387 39.60 21.24 -60.36
C GLU A 387 39.42 21.90 -61.72
#